data_AF-A0A9D8ZX15-F1
#
_entry.id   AF-A0A9D8ZX15-F1
#
_cell.length_a   1.000
_cell.length_b   1.000
_cell.length_c   1.000
_cell.angle_alpha   90.00
_cell.angle_beta   90.00
_cell.angle_gamma   90.00
#
_symmetry.space_group_name_H-M   'P 1'
#
loop_
_entity.id
_entity.type
_entity.pdbx_description
1 polymer ?
#
loop_
_entity_poly.entity_id
_entity_poly.type
_entity_poly.pdbx_seq_one_letter_code
_entity_poly.pdbx_strand_id
1 'polypeptide(L)'
;MYFKSTIIACIVFVCIFSCSEKNSYNINNINEFSVSNGNILSSNIVSGYLNDFVVLKGNVIASDYIGKSLFVINKMDSLNTYKEFKFEGRGPGEYLNIDHIDGHGDHLFLLDTYSRLIIKYLIINDSLSYRGDYLVPNPEGMIAKEFSVIDDRTVIIGFMKGFAREDLRDERSLYLKKLNLDTYEYTDLLEVPAQEYYKLTIGGGFSVGPKPFGYTPHFETSINSVFQASNTSLEINEIDLFGNKVSNTKIKLFENNKKAVTDLDIMNWMPDMFSSNQQAQIRFELSESWPIYSGFFIDDNDQIWLSPNIDEFEEYKLWIFFDRETGGPLGKIILNRPSRLVYKSDNILVGYSQVNNKTEIIAFEIN
;
A
#
# COMPACT_ATOMS: atom_id res chain seq x y z
N MET A 1 40.03 -15.85 -52.07
CA MET A 1 38.73 -16.56 -52.16
C MET A 1 38.48 -17.28 -50.83
N TYR A 2 38.23 -16.55 -49.74
CA TYR A 2 37.95 -17.08 -48.40
C TYR A 2 37.17 -16.03 -47.61
N PHE A 3 35.88 -15.86 -47.89
CA PHE A 3 35.00 -14.97 -47.13
C PHE A 3 33.56 -15.45 -47.27
N LYS A 4 33.23 -16.64 -46.75
CA LYS A 4 31.83 -17.09 -46.63
C LYS A 4 31.49 -17.87 -45.35
N SER A 5 32.46 -18.18 -44.49
CA SER A 5 32.21 -19.12 -43.37
C SER A 5 32.08 -18.48 -41.99
N THR A 6 32.34 -17.18 -41.83
CA THR A 6 32.37 -16.54 -40.50
C THR A 6 31.07 -15.83 -40.12
N ILE A 7 30.21 -15.48 -41.08
CA ILE A 7 28.99 -14.69 -40.81
C ILE A 7 27.84 -15.57 -40.27
N ILE A 8 27.84 -16.87 -40.54
CA ILE A 8 26.77 -17.78 -40.08
C ILE A 8 26.91 -18.12 -38.59
N ALA A 9 28.14 -18.13 -38.05
CA ALA A 9 28.36 -18.43 -36.63
C ALA A 9 27.88 -17.32 -35.69
N CYS A 10 27.97 -16.04 -36.09
CA CYS A 10 27.50 -14.93 -35.26
C CYS A 10 25.96 -14.80 -35.23
N ILE A 11 25.25 -15.21 -36.28
CA ILE A 11 23.77 -15.14 -36.31
C ILE A 11 23.15 -16.26 -35.48
N VAL A 12 23.75 -17.46 -35.45
CA VAL A 12 23.25 -18.57 -34.63
C VAL A 12 23.51 -18.34 -33.13
N PHE A 13 24.61 -17.67 -32.75
CA PHE A 13 24.90 -17.37 -31.35
C PHE A 13 23.99 -16.25 -30.78
N VAL A 14 23.52 -15.31 -31.62
CA VAL A 14 22.56 -14.27 -31.20
C VAL A 14 21.13 -14.83 -31.07
N CYS A 15 20.78 -15.89 -31.79
CA CYS A 15 19.46 -16.52 -31.65
C CYS A 15 19.33 -17.49 -30.46
N ILE A 16 20.43 -18.02 -29.91
CA ILE A 16 20.38 -18.95 -28.76
C ILE A 16 20.19 -18.21 -27.43
N PHE A 17 20.55 -16.92 -27.34
CA PHE A 17 20.33 -16.12 -26.12
C PHE A 17 19.02 -15.33 -26.08
N SER A 18 18.17 -15.43 -27.11
CA SER A 18 16.88 -14.73 -27.14
C SER A 18 15.66 -15.62 -26.92
N CYS A 19 15.88 -16.92 -26.69
CA CYS A 19 14.89 -17.80 -26.07
C CYS A 19 15.27 -18.03 -24.61
N SER A 20 15.26 -16.96 -23.79
CA SER A 20 15.00 -17.19 -22.38
C SER A 20 13.61 -17.82 -22.31
N GLU A 21 13.54 -19.12 -21.98
CA GLU A 21 12.28 -19.78 -21.68
C GLU A 21 11.45 -18.82 -20.82
N LYS A 22 10.23 -18.51 -21.27
CA LYS A 22 9.22 -17.91 -20.42
C LYS A 22 8.93 -18.95 -19.35
N ASN A 23 9.75 -18.97 -18.30
CA ASN A 23 9.48 -19.71 -17.08
C ASN A 23 8.37 -18.95 -16.35
N SER A 24 7.14 -19.09 -16.87
CA SER A 24 5.96 -18.73 -16.11
C SER A 24 5.84 -19.75 -14.98
N TYR A 25 5.91 -19.27 -13.75
CA TYR A 25 5.72 -20.11 -12.59
C TYR A 25 4.24 -20.47 -12.48
N ASN A 26 3.92 -21.77 -12.44
CA ASN A 26 2.57 -22.21 -12.10
C ASN A 26 2.36 -21.97 -10.59
N ILE A 27 1.30 -21.26 -10.23
CA ILE A 27 0.96 -20.94 -8.83
C ILE A 27 0.81 -22.18 -7.94
N ASN A 28 0.44 -23.30 -8.55
CA ASN A 28 0.32 -24.60 -7.87
C ASN A 28 1.68 -25.23 -7.55
N ASN A 29 2.76 -24.74 -8.15
CA ASN A 29 4.13 -25.22 -7.93
C ASN A 29 4.94 -24.31 -6.99
N ILE A 30 4.36 -23.22 -6.50
CA ILE A 30 4.98 -22.35 -5.49
C ILE A 30 4.78 -22.99 -4.12
N ASN A 31 5.85 -23.09 -3.32
CA ASN A 31 5.80 -23.63 -1.97
C ASN A 31 4.75 -22.89 -1.13
N GLU A 32 3.80 -23.63 -0.57
CA GLU A 32 2.77 -23.09 0.29
C GLU A 32 3.23 -23.17 1.75
N PHE A 33 3.23 -22.02 2.42
CA PHE A 33 3.48 -21.91 3.84
C PHE A 33 2.13 -21.97 4.55
N SER A 34 2.03 -22.85 5.55
CA SER A 34 0.80 -22.99 6.31
C SER A 34 0.71 -21.87 7.34
N VAL A 35 -0.35 -21.07 7.24
CA VAL A 35 -0.80 -20.27 8.38
C VAL A 35 -1.63 -21.19 9.26
N SER A 36 -1.07 -21.64 10.39
CA SER A 36 -1.80 -22.52 11.29
C SER A 36 -3.04 -21.80 11.80
N ASN A 37 -4.23 -22.30 11.45
CA ASN A 37 -5.54 -21.82 11.95
C ASN A 37 -5.64 -21.78 13.49
N GLY A 38 -4.66 -22.35 14.22
CA GLY A 38 -4.56 -22.35 15.68
C GLY A 38 -3.66 -21.28 16.31
N ASN A 39 -2.87 -20.52 15.55
CA ASN A 39 -1.99 -19.45 16.08
C ASN A 39 -2.37 -18.08 15.48
N ILE A 40 -3.67 -17.75 15.52
CA ILE A 40 -4.04 -16.33 15.60
C ILE A 40 -3.46 -15.88 16.95
N LEU A 41 -2.31 -15.18 16.93
CA LEU A 41 -1.63 -14.75 18.16
C LEU A 41 -2.56 -13.85 19.00
N SER A 42 -3.38 -13.07 18.31
CA SER A 42 -4.54 -12.37 18.85
C SER A 42 -5.51 -12.00 17.72
N SER A 43 -6.82 -12.01 18.01
CA SER A 43 -7.83 -11.40 17.14
C SER A 43 -8.53 -10.31 17.92
N ASN A 44 -8.18 -9.07 17.59
CA ASN A 44 -8.78 -7.91 18.23
C ASN A 44 -9.86 -7.36 17.31
N ILE A 45 -11.11 -7.49 17.74
CA ILE A 45 -12.23 -6.84 17.07
C ILE A 45 -12.29 -5.41 17.59
N VAL A 46 -11.83 -4.48 16.76
CA VAL A 46 -11.97 -3.06 17.03
C VAL A 46 -13.21 -2.56 16.32
N SER A 47 -14.07 -1.87 17.06
CA SER A 47 -15.21 -1.18 16.46
C SER A 47 -14.73 0.18 15.99
N GLY A 48 -14.61 0.36 14.68
CA GLY A 48 -14.06 1.58 14.08
C GLY A 48 -13.77 1.39 12.61
N TYR A 49 -13.55 2.51 11.90
CA TYR A 49 -13.13 2.51 10.52
C TYR A 49 -11.61 2.65 10.48
N LEU A 50 -10.94 1.51 10.64
CA LEU A 50 -9.49 1.50 10.66
C LEU A 50 -8.95 1.79 9.26
N ASN A 51 -8.09 2.81 9.17
CA ASN A 51 -7.55 3.29 7.90
C ASN A 51 -6.07 3.00 7.71
N ASP A 52 -5.30 2.91 8.81
CA ASP A 52 -3.85 2.77 8.73
C ASP A 52 -3.27 1.99 9.93
N PHE A 53 -2.11 1.37 9.73
CA PHE A 53 -1.50 0.42 10.64
C PHE A 53 0.02 0.51 10.63
N VAL A 54 0.63 0.41 11.81
CA VAL A 54 2.09 0.26 11.93
C VAL A 54 2.43 -0.72 13.05
N VAL A 55 3.51 -1.47 12.87
CA VAL A 55 4.04 -2.33 13.94
C VAL A 55 5.29 -1.68 14.52
N LEU A 56 5.25 -1.38 15.82
CA LEU A 56 6.32 -0.66 16.51
C LEU A 56 6.57 -1.26 17.89
N LYS A 57 7.82 -1.64 18.15
CA LYS A 57 8.25 -2.29 19.42
C LYS A 57 7.40 -3.49 19.84
N GLY A 58 6.94 -4.27 18.87
CA GLY A 58 6.11 -5.45 19.12
C GLY A 58 4.64 -5.13 19.43
N ASN A 59 4.21 -3.87 19.28
CA ASN A 59 2.80 -3.53 19.27
C ASN A 59 2.31 -3.34 17.84
N VAL A 60 1.07 -3.74 17.57
CA VAL A 60 0.33 -3.27 16.40
C VAL A 60 -0.41 -2.00 16.81
N ILE A 61 -0.23 -0.95 16.03
CA ILE A 61 -0.90 0.33 16.24
C ILE A 61 -1.81 0.53 15.05
N ALA A 62 -3.07 0.83 15.32
CA ALA A 62 -4.06 1.09 14.29
C ALA A 62 -4.72 2.45 14.53
N SER A 63 -4.95 3.20 13.47
CA SER A 63 -5.75 4.43 13.53
C SER A 63 -7.18 4.16 13.10
N ASP A 64 -8.14 4.75 13.82
CA ASP A 64 -9.53 4.85 13.40
C ASP A 64 -9.83 6.27 12.92
N TYR A 65 -10.07 6.38 11.62
CA TYR A 65 -10.36 7.64 10.94
C TYR A 65 -11.65 8.28 11.45
N ILE A 66 -12.72 7.49 11.67
CA ILE A 66 -14.03 8.04 12.07
C ILE A 66 -14.07 8.29 13.57
N GLY A 67 -13.62 7.31 14.36
CA GLY A 67 -13.59 7.42 15.82
C GLY A 67 -12.43 8.25 16.37
N LYS A 68 -11.52 8.71 15.50
CA LYS A 68 -10.35 9.55 15.82
C LYS A 68 -9.54 9.00 16.99
N SER A 69 -9.28 7.71 16.94
CA SER A 69 -8.67 6.97 18.05
C SER A 69 -7.46 6.20 17.55
N LEU A 70 -6.44 6.10 18.40
CA LEU A 70 -5.31 5.20 18.20
C LEU A 70 -5.49 3.97 19.08
N PHE A 71 -5.40 2.79 18.48
CA PHE A 71 -5.44 1.52 19.17
C PHE A 71 -4.03 0.96 19.26
N VAL A 72 -3.55 0.69 20.47
CA VAL A 72 -2.26 0.02 20.71
C VAL A 72 -2.56 -1.40 21.19
N ILE A 73 -2.10 -2.37 20.42
CA ILE A 73 -2.38 -3.79 20.60
C ILE A 73 -1.07 -4.51 20.83
N ASN A 74 -0.90 -5.12 22.00
CA ASN A 74 0.30 -5.88 22.29
C ASN A 74 0.22 -7.24 21.58
N LYS A 75 1.14 -7.50 20.63
CA LYS A 75 1.12 -8.75 19.84
C LYS A 75 1.37 -10.01 20.66
N MET A 76 1.94 -9.86 21.86
CA MET A 76 2.29 -10.95 22.77
C MET A 76 1.19 -11.24 23.80
N ASP A 77 0.15 -10.41 23.87
CA ASP A 77 -0.93 -10.62 24.82
C ASP A 77 -2.06 -11.44 24.20
N SER A 78 -2.14 -12.72 24.58
CA SER A 78 -3.22 -13.64 24.19
C SER A 78 -4.60 -13.21 24.69
N LEU A 79 -4.70 -12.20 25.55
CA LEU A 79 -5.95 -11.78 26.20
C LEU A 79 -6.83 -10.84 25.35
N ASN A 80 -6.49 -10.58 24.08
CA ASN A 80 -7.23 -9.65 23.20
C ASN A 80 -7.43 -8.27 23.87
N THR A 81 -6.43 -7.79 24.59
CA THR A 81 -6.47 -6.48 25.23
C THR A 81 -5.79 -5.44 24.36
N TYR A 82 -6.46 -4.31 24.17
CA TYR A 82 -5.91 -3.14 23.52
C TYR A 82 -6.11 -1.91 24.41
N LYS A 83 -5.27 -0.90 24.20
CA LYS A 83 -5.48 0.44 24.75
C LYS A 83 -5.96 1.36 23.65
N GLU A 84 -7.02 2.10 23.92
CA GLU A 84 -7.54 3.15 23.04
C GLU A 84 -7.08 4.50 23.57
N PHE A 85 -6.50 5.31 22.68
CA PHE A 85 -6.08 6.67 22.97
C PHE A 85 -6.89 7.64 22.13
N LYS A 86 -7.50 8.64 22.79
CA LYS A 86 -8.25 9.71 22.15
C LYS A 86 -7.62 11.04 22.51
N PHE A 87 -7.02 11.69 21.53
CA PHE A 87 -6.44 13.02 21.67
C PHE A 87 -7.12 13.98 20.68
N GLU A 88 -8.45 13.93 20.56
CA GLU A 88 -9.16 14.84 19.67
C GLU A 88 -9.08 16.28 20.18
N GLY A 89 -8.58 17.19 19.34
CA GLY A 89 -8.46 18.60 19.71
C GLY A 89 -7.47 19.38 18.85
N ARG A 90 -6.91 20.45 19.42
CA ARG A 90 -5.97 21.38 18.73
C ARG A 90 -4.80 21.81 19.61
N GLY A 91 -4.70 21.29 20.83
CA GLY A 91 -3.57 21.48 21.73
C GLY A 91 -2.36 20.63 21.33
N PRO A 92 -1.25 20.75 22.08
CA PRO A 92 -0.05 19.95 21.83
C PRO A 92 -0.33 18.46 21.92
N GLY A 93 -0.01 17.73 20.86
CA GLY A 93 -0.29 16.29 20.76
C GLY A 93 -1.78 15.96 20.59
N GLU A 94 -2.62 16.91 20.20
CA GLU A 94 -4.01 16.65 19.82
C GLU A 94 -4.18 16.75 18.31
N TYR A 95 -5.12 15.98 17.75
CA TYR A 95 -5.40 15.95 16.31
C TYR A 95 -6.89 16.13 16.02
N LEU A 96 -7.20 16.67 14.85
CA LEU A 96 -8.55 16.75 14.32
C LEU A 96 -8.90 15.55 13.45
N ASN A 97 -7.88 14.96 12.82
CA ASN A 97 -7.99 13.79 11.96
C ASN A 97 -6.72 12.93 12.00
N ILE A 98 -6.86 11.62 11.77
CA ILE A 98 -5.74 10.69 11.63
C ILE A 98 -5.74 10.17 10.20
N ASP A 99 -5.04 10.84 9.30
CA ASP A 99 -5.01 10.44 7.89
C ASP A 99 -4.04 9.28 7.67
N HIS A 100 -2.85 9.36 8.29
CA HIS A 100 -1.82 8.33 8.21
C HIS A 100 -1.05 8.20 9.53
N ILE A 101 -0.50 7.02 9.77
CA ILE A 101 0.46 6.74 10.85
C ILE A 101 1.67 5.99 10.30
N ASP A 102 2.84 6.28 10.85
CA ASP A 102 4.05 5.50 10.56
C ASP A 102 5.00 5.53 11.77
N GLY A 103 5.98 4.64 11.81
CA GLY A 103 6.82 4.38 12.97
C GLY A 103 8.29 4.30 12.61
N HIS A 104 9.13 4.91 13.45
CA HIS A 104 10.57 4.78 13.35
C HIS A 104 11.19 4.64 14.75
N GLY A 105 11.98 3.58 14.94
CA GLY A 105 12.63 3.31 16.23
C GLY A 105 11.63 3.00 17.34
N ASP A 106 11.42 3.95 18.25
CA ASP A 106 10.42 3.94 19.32
C ASP A 106 9.37 5.06 19.19
N HIS A 107 9.39 5.79 18.08
CA HIS A 107 8.49 6.91 17.83
C HIS A 107 7.39 6.56 16.82
N LEU A 108 6.16 6.94 17.17
CA LEU A 108 5.00 6.96 16.29
C LEU A 108 4.82 8.38 15.75
N PHE A 109 4.60 8.49 14.45
CA PHE A 109 4.28 9.73 13.77
C PHE A 109 2.88 9.63 13.20
N LEU A 110 2.14 10.72 13.29
CA LEU A 110 0.77 10.83 12.81
C LEU A 110 0.66 12.04 11.89
N LEU A 111 0.10 11.87 10.70
CA LEU A 111 -0.21 12.98 9.81
C LEU A 111 -1.68 13.39 9.99
N ASP A 112 -1.89 14.63 10.46
CA ASP A 112 -3.19 15.30 10.46
C ASP A 112 -3.22 16.31 9.31
N THR A 113 -3.85 15.94 8.20
CA THR A 113 -3.93 16.80 7.01
C THR A 113 -4.85 18.01 7.19
N TYR A 114 -5.81 17.93 8.12
CA TYR A 114 -6.72 19.04 8.46
C TYR A 114 -5.96 20.15 9.20
N SER A 115 -5.18 19.76 10.21
CA SER A 115 -4.35 20.69 10.99
C SER A 115 -3.01 21.01 10.30
N ARG A 116 -2.64 20.22 9.27
CA ARG A 116 -1.35 20.27 8.58
C ARG A 116 -0.18 20.06 9.53
N LEU A 117 -0.31 19.07 10.40
CA LEU A 117 0.69 18.73 11.42
C LEU A 117 1.12 17.28 11.28
N ILE A 118 2.39 17.04 11.57
CA ILE A 118 2.90 15.74 11.96
C ILE A 118 3.04 15.74 13.48
N ILE A 119 2.38 14.81 14.15
CA ILE A 119 2.41 14.68 15.61
C ILE A 119 3.29 13.48 15.95
N LYS A 120 4.26 13.68 16.84
CA LYS A 120 5.21 12.65 17.27
C LYS A 120 4.92 12.20 18.70
N TYR A 121 4.83 10.90 18.88
CA TYR A 121 4.74 10.23 20.19
C TYR A 121 5.91 9.27 20.37
N LEU A 122 6.37 9.12 21.61
CA LEU A 122 7.21 8.01 22.04
C LEU A 122 6.33 6.89 22.59
N ILE A 123 6.64 5.65 22.23
CA ILE A 123 5.98 4.46 22.75
C ILE A 123 6.81 3.86 23.87
N ILE A 124 6.20 3.78 25.07
CA ILE A 124 6.79 3.09 26.22
C ILE A 124 5.82 2.00 26.65
N ASN A 125 6.23 0.75 26.44
CA ASN A 125 5.39 -0.44 26.57
C ASN A 125 4.17 -0.37 25.64
N ASP A 126 3.03 0.06 26.16
CA ASP A 126 1.73 0.17 25.48
C ASP A 126 1.12 1.58 25.63
N SER A 127 1.92 2.57 26.06
CA SER A 127 1.50 3.94 26.35
C SER A 127 2.14 4.93 25.39
N LEU A 128 1.39 5.96 25.01
CA LEU A 128 1.83 7.04 24.13
C LEU A 128 2.24 8.27 24.95
N SER A 129 3.46 8.78 24.73
CA SER A 129 3.97 10.00 25.35
C SER A 129 4.27 11.04 24.27
N TYR A 130 3.60 12.18 24.31
CA TYR A 130 3.82 13.27 23.36
C TYR A 130 5.28 13.75 23.32
N ARG A 131 5.79 14.05 22.12
CA ARG A 131 7.16 14.50 21.87
C ARG A 131 7.27 15.78 21.06
N GLY A 132 6.30 16.10 20.20
CA GLY A 132 6.30 17.35 19.45
C GLY A 132 5.33 17.35 18.28
N ASP A 133 5.03 18.56 17.80
CA ASP A 133 4.24 18.80 16.59
C ASP A 133 5.12 19.52 15.57
N TYR A 134 5.03 19.08 14.31
CA TYR A 134 5.79 19.62 13.19
C TYR A 134 4.83 20.10 12.12
N LEU A 135 5.05 21.33 11.63
CA LEU A 135 4.25 21.86 10.53
C LEU A 135 4.52 21.07 9.25
N VAL A 136 3.45 20.86 8.47
CA VAL A 136 3.53 20.40 7.09
C VAL A 136 3.20 21.59 6.19
N PRO A 137 4.21 22.33 5.68
CA PRO A 137 3.95 23.42 4.75
C PRO A 137 3.26 22.87 3.51
N ASN A 138 2.20 23.52 3.05
CA ASN A 138 1.49 23.07 1.86
C ASN A 138 2.19 23.60 0.61
N PRO A 139 2.85 22.75 -0.21
CA PRO A 139 3.37 23.18 -1.49
C PRO A 139 2.20 23.50 -2.43
N GLU A 140 2.02 24.78 -2.74
CA GLU A 140 1.16 25.24 -3.85
C GLU A 140 -0.33 24.84 -3.76
N GLY A 141 -0.86 24.63 -2.55
CA GLY A 141 -2.27 24.26 -2.37
C GLY A 141 -2.59 22.80 -2.69
N MET A 142 -1.57 21.93 -2.71
CA MET A 142 -1.73 20.49 -2.84
C MET A 142 -2.28 19.85 -1.55
N ILE A 143 -2.76 18.62 -1.68
CA ILE A 143 -3.31 17.81 -0.60
C ILE A 143 -2.36 16.64 -0.37
N ALA A 144 -1.97 16.41 0.89
CA ALA A 144 -1.19 15.23 1.25
C ALA A 144 -2.03 13.95 1.11
N LYS A 145 -1.42 12.89 0.57
CA LYS A 145 -2.06 11.62 0.20
C LYS A 145 -1.29 10.39 0.62
N GLU A 146 0.01 10.53 0.81
CA GLU A 146 0.89 9.47 1.31
C GLU A 146 1.78 10.06 2.39
N PHE A 147 2.16 9.25 3.36
CA PHE A 147 3.02 9.64 4.46
C PHE A 147 3.90 8.47 4.86
N SER A 148 5.18 8.73 5.07
CA SER A 148 6.08 7.75 5.65
C SER A 148 7.28 8.41 6.32
N VAL A 149 7.87 7.73 7.30
CA VAL A 149 8.97 8.20 8.15
C VAL A 149 10.26 7.47 7.77
N ILE A 150 11.27 8.24 7.38
CA ILE A 150 12.61 7.70 7.12
C ILE A 150 13.41 7.62 8.42
N ASP A 151 13.38 8.72 9.18
CA ASP A 151 14.07 8.85 10.45
C ASP A 151 13.39 9.87 11.36
N ASP A 152 13.97 10.13 12.52
CA ASP A 152 13.43 11.04 13.53
C ASP A 152 13.19 12.50 13.08
N ARG A 153 13.80 12.91 11.97
CA ARG A 153 13.85 14.27 11.44
C ARG A 153 13.43 14.36 9.97
N THR A 154 13.19 13.23 9.32
CA THR A 154 12.97 13.17 7.88
C THR A 154 11.77 12.29 7.56
N VAL A 155 10.81 12.86 6.83
CA VAL A 155 9.62 12.15 6.37
C VAL A 155 9.45 12.31 4.87
N ILE A 156 8.68 11.43 4.25
CA ILE A 156 8.23 11.51 2.87
C ILE A 156 6.73 11.79 2.88
N ILE A 157 6.31 12.76 2.08
CA ILE A 157 4.91 13.11 1.91
C ILE A 157 4.58 13.11 0.42
N GLY A 158 3.56 12.36 0.04
CA GLY A 158 2.98 12.40 -1.30
C GLY A 158 1.93 13.49 -1.41
N PHE A 159 2.11 14.41 -2.35
CA PHE A 159 1.18 15.50 -2.61
C PHE A 159 0.44 15.31 -3.93
N MET A 160 -0.84 15.64 -3.96
CA MET A 160 -1.66 15.64 -5.16
C MET A 160 -2.42 16.96 -5.28
N LYS A 161 -2.55 17.49 -6.50
CA LYS A 161 -3.42 18.65 -6.76
C LYS A 161 -4.89 18.27 -6.55
N GLY A 162 -5.62 19.13 -5.83
CA GLY A 162 -7.07 18.98 -5.63
C GLY A 162 -7.85 19.03 -6.95
N PHE A 163 -9.06 18.46 -6.94
CA PHE A 163 -9.91 18.41 -8.13
C PHE A 163 -10.62 19.74 -8.37
N ALA A 164 -10.65 20.18 -9.62
CA ALA A 164 -11.46 21.32 -10.05
C ALA A 164 -12.62 20.90 -10.97
N ARG A 165 -13.65 21.74 -11.04
CA ARG A 165 -14.82 21.49 -11.89
C ARG A 165 -14.43 21.47 -13.38
N GLU A 166 -13.56 22.39 -13.78
CA GLU A 166 -13.09 22.59 -15.15
C GLU A 166 -11.92 21.68 -15.54
N ASP A 167 -11.31 20.98 -14.58
CA ASP A 167 -10.32 19.95 -14.88
C ASP A 167 -11.02 18.79 -15.59
N LEU A 168 -10.84 18.77 -16.91
CA LEU A 168 -11.25 17.71 -17.83
C LEU A 168 -10.12 16.70 -18.07
N ARG A 169 -8.95 16.87 -17.44
CA ARG A 169 -7.81 15.96 -17.60
C ARG A 169 -7.87 14.88 -16.53
N ASP A 170 -7.94 13.63 -16.99
CA ASP A 170 -8.02 12.42 -16.16
C ASP A 170 -6.68 12.07 -15.50
N GLU A 171 -5.57 12.55 -16.05
CA GLU A 171 -4.22 12.23 -15.57
C GLU A 171 -3.76 13.26 -14.54
N ARG A 172 -3.62 12.80 -13.29
CA ARG A 172 -3.00 13.55 -12.19
C ARG A 172 -1.68 12.89 -11.81
N SER A 173 -0.78 13.68 -11.25
CA SER A 173 0.46 13.17 -10.66
C SER A 173 0.40 13.20 -9.14
N LEU A 174 1.05 12.23 -8.53
CA LEU A 174 1.45 12.24 -7.14
C LEU A 174 2.93 12.66 -7.06
N TYR A 175 3.20 13.71 -6.28
CA TYR A 175 4.52 14.28 -6.07
C TYR A 175 5.04 13.83 -4.70
N LEU A 176 5.94 12.86 -4.67
CA LEU A 176 6.65 12.48 -3.45
C LEU A 176 7.73 13.52 -3.16
N LYS A 177 7.67 14.10 -1.96
CA LYS A 177 8.64 15.08 -1.47
C LYS A 177 9.16 14.63 -0.11
N LYS A 178 10.46 14.79 0.10
CA LYS A 178 11.11 14.60 1.39
C LYS A 178 11.02 15.90 2.18
N LEU A 179 10.51 15.85 3.41
CA LEU A 179 10.43 16.97 4.34
C LEU A 179 11.43 16.77 5.47
N ASN A 180 12.28 17.76 5.69
CA ASN A 180 13.10 17.83 6.90
C ASN A 180 12.33 18.57 8.01
N LEU A 181 12.10 17.91 9.14
CA LEU A 181 11.27 18.40 10.24
C LEU A 181 11.92 19.53 11.05
N ASP A 182 13.24 19.71 10.98
CA ASP A 182 13.95 20.79 11.67
C ASP A 182 13.88 22.11 10.88
N THR A 183 13.98 22.02 9.55
CA THR A 183 14.07 23.18 8.63
C THR A 183 12.77 23.49 7.91
N TYR A 184 11.84 22.53 7.87
CA TYR A 184 10.59 22.58 7.10
C TYR A 184 10.79 22.74 5.59
N GLU A 185 11.97 22.39 5.08
CA GLU A 185 12.29 22.44 3.65
C GLU A 185 11.94 21.12 2.95
N TYR A 186 11.40 21.23 1.74
CA TYR A 186 11.13 20.09 0.86
C TYR A 186 12.27 19.85 -0.13
N THR A 187 12.53 18.57 -0.40
CA THR A 187 13.30 18.11 -1.55
C THR A 187 12.42 17.21 -2.41
N ASP A 188 12.38 17.44 -3.72
CA ASP A 188 11.67 16.56 -4.66
C ASP A 188 12.33 15.19 -4.70
N LEU A 189 11.50 14.14 -4.65
CA LEU A 189 11.96 12.76 -4.70
C LEU A 189 11.53 12.08 -5.99
N LEU A 190 10.22 12.08 -6.26
CA LEU A 190 9.65 11.35 -7.39
C LEU A 190 8.31 11.96 -7.79
N GLU A 191 8.03 11.96 -9.09
CA GLU A 191 6.70 12.20 -9.65
C GLU A 191 6.24 10.93 -10.36
N VAL A 192 5.04 10.45 -10.02
CA VAL A 192 4.40 9.34 -10.73
C VAL A 192 2.93 9.66 -11.01
N PRO A 193 2.26 8.95 -11.92
CA PRO A 193 0.82 9.04 -12.04
C PRO A 193 0.14 8.77 -10.68
N ALA A 194 -0.88 9.57 -10.36
CA ALA A 194 -1.72 9.34 -9.20
C ALA A 194 -2.68 8.16 -9.47
N GLN A 195 -3.35 7.71 -8.42
CA GLN A 195 -4.46 6.78 -8.56
C GLN A 195 -5.51 7.33 -9.53
N GLU A 196 -6.15 6.44 -10.30
CA GLU A 196 -7.25 6.83 -11.17
C GLU A 196 -8.54 7.08 -10.36
N TYR A 197 -9.24 8.15 -10.72
CA TYR A 197 -10.50 8.54 -10.09
C TYR A 197 -11.62 8.63 -11.13
N TYR A 198 -12.84 8.30 -10.74
CA TYR A 198 -14.04 8.64 -11.50
C TYR A 198 -14.64 9.95 -10.97
N LYS A 199 -15.33 10.71 -11.84
CA LYS A 199 -15.93 12.00 -11.48
C LYS A 199 -17.42 11.99 -11.70
N LEU A 200 -18.19 12.06 -10.61
CA LEU A 200 -19.65 12.14 -10.66
C LEU A 200 -20.13 13.57 -10.63
N THR A 201 -21.04 13.92 -11.54
CA THR A 201 -21.81 15.16 -11.40
C THR A 201 -22.92 14.94 -10.38
N ILE A 202 -22.96 15.75 -9.32
CA ILE A 202 -23.98 15.66 -8.27
C ILE A 202 -24.56 17.06 -8.03
N GLY A 203 -25.79 17.28 -8.47
CA GLY A 203 -26.44 18.59 -8.42
C GLY A 203 -25.66 19.66 -9.20
N GLY A 204 -25.40 20.81 -8.56
CA GLY A 204 -24.61 21.90 -9.14
C GLY A 204 -23.09 21.74 -9.01
N GLY A 205 -22.62 20.64 -8.41
CA GLY A 205 -21.20 20.35 -8.14
C GLY A 205 -20.77 18.99 -8.69
N PHE A 206 -19.67 18.46 -8.15
CA PHE A 206 -19.16 17.15 -8.50
C PHE A 206 -18.57 16.44 -7.29
N SER A 207 -18.52 15.12 -7.35
CA SER A 207 -17.82 14.25 -6.40
C SER A 207 -16.78 13.43 -7.16
N VAL A 208 -15.74 13.00 -6.45
CA VAL A 208 -14.65 12.18 -7.00
C VAL A 208 -14.46 10.98 -6.10
N GLY A 209 -14.23 9.82 -6.71
CA GLY A 209 -13.96 8.58 -5.99
C GLY A 209 -12.90 7.77 -6.72
N PRO A 210 -12.10 6.95 -6.00
CA PRO A 210 -11.11 6.10 -6.62
C PRO A 210 -11.78 5.06 -7.54
N LYS A 211 -11.19 4.80 -8.71
CA LYS A 211 -11.68 3.72 -9.59
C LYS A 211 -11.29 2.37 -8.97
N PRO A 212 -12.23 1.45 -8.73
CA PRO A 212 -11.95 0.17 -8.04
C PRO A 212 -11.00 -0.74 -8.82
N PHE A 213 -11.05 -0.68 -10.15
CA PHE A 213 -10.25 -1.50 -11.07
C PHE A 213 -9.20 -0.67 -11.81
N GLY A 214 -8.95 0.55 -11.33
CA GLY A 214 -8.06 1.50 -11.96
C GLY A 214 -6.60 1.32 -11.55
N TYR A 215 -5.74 2.09 -12.22
CA TYR A 215 -4.36 2.26 -11.81
C TYR A 215 -4.27 2.81 -10.39
N THR A 216 -3.41 2.19 -9.57
CA THR A 216 -3.02 2.65 -8.23
C THR A 216 -1.50 2.53 -8.09
N PRO A 217 -0.79 3.62 -7.77
CA PRO A 217 0.62 3.55 -7.41
C PRO A 217 0.75 3.01 -5.98
N HIS A 218 1.83 2.27 -5.71
CA HIS A 218 2.16 1.80 -4.38
C HIS A 218 3.56 2.23 -3.99
N PHE A 219 3.74 2.56 -2.71
CA PHE A 219 5.01 2.98 -2.15
C PHE A 219 5.26 2.28 -0.83
N GLU A 220 6.49 1.85 -0.65
CA GLU A 220 7.00 1.35 0.61
C GLU A 220 8.37 1.96 0.84
N THR A 221 8.64 2.40 2.06
CA THR A 221 9.93 3.00 2.40
C THR A 221 10.79 2.03 3.17
N SER A 222 12.08 2.03 2.85
CA SER A 222 13.12 1.52 3.72
C SER A 222 13.92 2.69 4.30
N ILE A 223 14.91 2.35 5.15
CA ILE A 223 15.84 3.33 5.73
C ILE A 223 16.56 4.17 4.65
N ASN A 224 16.83 3.60 3.46
CA ASN A 224 17.68 4.25 2.45
C ASN A 224 17.02 4.37 1.08
N SER A 225 15.82 3.84 0.89
CA SER A 225 15.17 3.80 -0.41
C SER A 225 13.65 3.83 -0.31
N VAL A 226 13.03 4.19 -1.42
CA VAL A 226 11.60 4.04 -1.66
C VAL A 226 11.42 3.01 -2.74
N PHE A 227 10.59 2.00 -2.46
CA PHE A 227 10.10 1.07 -3.44
C PHE A 227 8.84 1.64 -4.06
N GLN A 228 8.84 1.80 -5.38
CA GLN A 228 7.70 2.25 -6.16
C GLN A 228 7.22 1.12 -7.05
N ALA A 229 5.93 0.83 -6.97
CA ALA A 229 5.24 -0.13 -7.82
C ALA A 229 3.94 0.46 -8.36
N SER A 230 3.31 -0.23 -9.32
CA SER A 230 1.93 0.04 -9.71
C SER A 230 1.17 -1.25 -9.93
N ASN A 231 -0.10 -1.26 -9.55
CA ASN A 231 -0.96 -2.45 -9.66
C ASN A 231 -1.23 -2.90 -11.11
N THR A 232 -0.77 -2.14 -12.11
CA THR A 232 -0.86 -2.46 -13.54
C THR A 232 0.43 -3.02 -14.15
N SER A 233 1.52 -3.09 -13.38
CA SER A 233 2.84 -3.56 -13.80
C SER A 233 3.46 -4.52 -12.79
N LEU A 234 4.24 -5.48 -13.26
CA LEU A 234 5.04 -6.39 -12.41
C LEU A 234 6.47 -5.88 -12.20
N GLU A 235 6.72 -4.60 -12.49
CA GLU A 235 8.01 -3.96 -12.26
C GLU A 235 7.97 -3.13 -10.97
N ILE A 236 8.97 -3.35 -10.12
CA ILE A 236 9.16 -2.62 -8.87
C ILE A 236 10.47 -1.87 -8.99
N ASN A 237 10.40 -0.55 -8.84
CA ASN A 237 11.55 0.34 -8.89
C ASN A 237 12.01 0.64 -7.48
N GLU A 238 13.31 0.52 -7.23
CA GLU A 238 13.91 1.06 -6.01
C GLU A 238 14.56 2.39 -6.34
N ILE A 239 14.27 3.39 -5.51
CA ILE A 239 14.72 4.76 -5.69
C ILE A 239 15.41 5.20 -4.40
N ASP A 240 16.62 5.75 -4.50
CA ASP A 240 17.32 6.27 -3.32
C ASP A 240 16.63 7.55 -2.79
N LEU A 241 17.01 8.01 -1.60
CA LEU A 241 16.46 9.23 -0.99
C LEU A 241 16.87 10.54 -1.69
N PHE A 242 17.54 10.46 -2.84
CA PHE A 242 17.88 11.56 -3.73
C PHE A 242 17.12 11.50 -5.07
N GLY A 243 16.25 10.51 -5.26
CA GLY A 243 15.43 10.35 -6.46
C GLY A 243 16.10 9.55 -7.58
N ASN A 244 17.27 8.95 -7.35
CA ASN A 244 17.94 8.12 -8.35
C ASN A 244 17.42 6.69 -8.30
N LYS A 245 17.14 6.12 -9.47
CA LYS A 245 16.81 4.70 -9.59
C LYS A 245 18.02 3.84 -9.25
N VAL A 246 17.91 3.03 -8.20
CA VAL A 246 18.95 2.10 -7.71
C VAL A 246 18.82 0.77 -8.42
N SER A 247 17.60 0.22 -8.47
CA SER A 247 17.34 -1.09 -9.04
C SER A 247 15.94 -1.17 -9.68
N ASN A 248 15.72 -2.24 -10.44
CA ASN A 248 14.43 -2.59 -11.01
C ASN A 248 14.25 -4.10 -10.92
N THR A 249 13.23 -4.52 -10.19
CA THR A 249 12.89 -5.92 -10.03
C THR A 249 11.66 -6.22 -10.87
N LYS A 250 11.79 -7.15 -11.81
CA LYS A 250 10.65 -7.68 -12.56
C LYS A 250 10.15 -8.95 -11.92
N ILE A 251 8.95 -8.90 -11.37
CA ILE A 251 8.31 -10.03 -10.72
C ILE A 251 7.95 -11.08 -11.77
N LYS A 252 8.45 -12.30 -11.55
CA LYS A 252 8.21 -13.47 -12.39
C LYS A 252 6.95 -14.18 -11.92
N LEU A 253 5.82 -13.47 -11.97
CA LEU A 253 4.51 -14.05 -11.78
C LEU A 253 4.14 -14.94 -13.00
N PHE A 254 3.09 -15.75 -12.90
CA PHE A 254 2.48 -16.39 -14.07
C PHE A 254 2.10 -15.34 -15.13
N GLU A 255 1.81 -15.79 -16.36
CA GLU A 255 1.49 -14.89 -17.47
C GLU A 255 0.48 -13.82 -17.05
N ASN A 256 0.75 -12.57 -17.43
CA ASN A 256 0.02 -11.36 -17.04
C ASN A 256 -1.41 -11.34 -17.60
N ASN A 257 -2.21 -12.32 -17.19
CA ASN A 257 -3.59 -12.49 -17.58
C ASN A 257 -4.42 -11.76 -16.54
N LYS A 258 -4.61 -10.46 -16.77
CA LYS A 258 -5.52 -9.66 -15.95
C LYS A 258 -6.90 -10.30 -15.97
N LYS A 259 -7.46 -10.55 -14.79
CA LYS A 259 -8.84 -11.01 -14.63
C LYS A 259 -9.80 -10.01 -15.28
N ALA A 260 -10.73 -10.46 -16.10
CA ALA A 260 -11.74 -9.60 -16.70
C ALA A 260 -12.72 -9.09 -15.62
N VAL A 261 -13.15 -7.83 -15.71
CA VAL A 261 -14.19 -7.29 -14.83
C VAL A 261 -15.55 -7.83 -15.28
N THR A 262 -16.28 -8.46 -14.35
CA THR A 262 -17.61 -8.98 -14.61
C THR A 262 -18.70 -8.00 -14.17
N ASP A 263 -19.92 -8.16 -14.69
CA ASP A 263 -21.08 -7.39 -14.20
C ASP A 263 -21.32 -7.60 -12.70
N LEU A 264 -21.02 -8.79 -12.17
CA LEU A 264 -21.13 -9.09 -10.76
C LEU A 264 -20.09 -8.31 -9.93
N ASP A 265 -18.86 -8.18 -10.41
CA ASP A 265 -17.83 -7.35 -9.76
C ASP A 265 -18.30 -5.89 -9.67
N ILE A 266 -18.85 -5.35 -10.76
CA ILE A 266 -19.39 -4.00 -10.81
C ILE A 266 -20.57 -3.86 -9.83
N MET A 267 -21.50 -4.81 -9.81
CA MET A 267 -22.65 -4.77 -8.91
C MET A 267 -22.26 -4.87 -7.43
N ASN A 268 -21.28 -5.71 -7.11
CA ASN A 268 -20.82 -5.88 -5.72
C ASN A 268 -20.07 -4.64 -5.21
N TRP A 269 -19.33 -3.96 -6.08
CA TRP A 269 -18.62 -2.74 -5.70
C TRP A 269 -19.55 -1.52 -5.65
N MET A 270 -20.52 -1.42 -6.55
CA MET A 270 -21.31 -0.22 -6.72
C MET A 270 -22.39 -0.10 -5.62
N PRO A 271 -22.28 0.88 -4.70
CA PRO A 271 -23.23 1.00 -3.61
C PRO A 271 -24.61 1.44 -4.10
N ASP A 272 -25.66 0.88 -3.49
CA ASP A 272 -27.07 1.13 -3.83
C ASP A 272 -27.49 2.61 -3.71
N MET A 273 -26.67 3.43 -3.05
CA MET A 273 -26.91 4.87 -2.87
C MET A 273 -26.74 5.71 -4.15
N PHE A 274 -26.15 5.16 -5.21
CA PHE A 274 -26.04 5.86 -6.50
C PHE A 274 -27.33 5.73 -7.31
N SER A 275 -27.80 6.85 -7.86
CA SER A 275 -28.92 6.87 -8.82
C SER A 275 -28.55 6.13 -10.12
N SER A 276 -29.54 5.61 -10.86
CA SER A 276 -29.29 4.87 -12.11
C SER A 276 -28.44 5.63 -13.13
N ASN A 277 -28.59 6.96 -13.22
CA ASN A 277 -27.77 7.79 -14.10
C ASN A 277 -26.31 7.86 -13.63
N GLN A 278 -26.07 7.97 -12.32
CA GLN A 278 -24.71 7.93 -11.76
C GLN A 278 -24.07 6.57 -11.95
N GLN A 279 -24.83 5.49 -11.72
CA GLN A 279 -24.35 4.12 -11.97
C GLN A 279 -23.95 3.92 -13.44
N ALA A 280 -24.77 4.41 -14.38
CA ALA A 280 -24.45 4.37 -15.80
C ALA A 280 -23.17 5.15 -16.11
N GLN A 281 -23.03 6.37 -15.58
CA GLN A 281 -21.81 7.18 -15.77
C GLN A 281 -20.56 6.45 -15.26
N ILE A 282 -20.60 5.90 -14.04
CA ILE A 282 -19.47 5.17 -13.46
C ILE A 282 -19.11 3.99 -14.33
N ARG A 283 -20.09 3.19 -14.76
CA ARG A 283 -19.87 2.01 -15.62
C ARG A 283 -19.10 2.33 -16.89
N PHE A 284 -19.31 3.50 -17.50
CA PHE A 284 -18.55 3.92 -18.69
C PHE A 284 -17.10 4.29 -18.39
N GLU A 285 -16.77 4.64 -17.14
CA GLU A 285 -15.42 5.06 -16.72
C GLU A 285 -14.58 3.93 -16.12
N LEU A 286 -15.17 2.75 -15.87
CA LEU A 286 -14.51 1.58 -15.27
C LEU A 286 -13.62 0.84 -16.27
N SER A 287 -12.51 0.28 -15.76
CA SER A 287 -11.62 -0.60 -16.53
C SER A 287 -12.31 -1.91 -16.91
N GLU A 288 -11.94 -2.48 -18.06
CA GLU A 288 -12.43 -3.78 -18.53
C GLU A 288 -11.78 -4.97 -17.79
N SER A 289 -10.69 -4.73 -17.05
CA SER A 289 -9.91 -5.76 -16.37
C SER A 289 -9.46 -5.29 -14.99
N TRP A 290 -9.37 -6.23 -14.05
CA TRP A 290 -8.81 -6.02 -12.73
C TRP A 290 -7.31 -5.66 -12.84
N PRO A 291 -6.79 -4.90 -11.86
CA PRO A 291 -5.34 -4.74 -11.74
C PRO A 291 -4.67 -6.08 -11.46
N ILE A 292 -3.37 -6.19 -11.73
CA ILE A 292 -2.59 -7.44 -11.57
C ILE A 292 -2.60 -7.92 -10.11
N TYR A 293 -2.55 -6.98 -9.17
CA TYR A 293 -2.60 -7.23 -7.73
C TYR A 293 -3.33 -6.09 -7.02
N SER A 294 -3.81 -6.34 -5.81
CA SER A 294 -4.46 -5.33 -4.96
C SER A 294 -3.66 -4.98 -3.71
N GLY A 295 -2.80 -5.90 -3.26
CA GLY A 295 -1.93 -5.70 -2.11
C GLY A 295 -0.47 -5.68 -2.53
N PHE A 296 0.30 -4.77 -1.94
CA PHE A 296 1.75 -4.64 -2.06
C PHE A 296 2.28 -4.20 -0.70
N PHE A 297 3.34 -4.83 -0.22
CA PHE A 297 4.20 -4.29 0.83
C PHE A 297 5.60 -4.92 0.73
N ILE A 298 6.59 -4.31 1.39
CA ILE A 298 7.94 -4.86 1.55
C ILE A 298 8.12 -5.24 3.02
N ASP A 299 8.66 -6.41 3.29
CA ASP A 299 8.91 -6.86 4.67
C ASP A 299 10.30 -6.47 5.20
N ASP A 300 10.53 -6.71 6.50
CA ASP A 300 11.81 -6.45 7.17
C ASP A 300 13.01 -7.23 6.58
N ASN A 301 12.76 -8.29 5.79
CA ASN A 301 13.78 -9.07 5.09
C ASN A 301 13.94 -8.63 3.62
N ASP A 302 13.45 -7.44 3.26
CA ASP A 302 13.41 -6.91 1.91
C ASP A 302 12.68 -7.82 0.89
N GLN A 303 11.76 -8.67 1.34
CA GLN A 303 10.96 -9.51 0.44
C GLN A 303 9.74 -8.73 -0.06
N ILE A 304 9.41 -8.95 -1.32
CA ILE A 304 8.28 -8.28 -1.97
C ILE A 304 7.04 -9.13 -1.77
N TRP A 305 5.98 -8.58 -1.21
CA TRP A 305 4.70 -9.28 -1.01
C TRP A 305 3.64 -8.72 -1.95
N LEU A 306 2.95 -9.60 -2.67
CA LEU A 306 1.83 -9.24 -3.56
C LEU A 306 0.59 -10.09 -3.25
N SER A 307 -0.58 -9.45 -3.31
CA SER A 307 -1.88 -10.14 -3.37
C SER A 307 -2.42 -10.08 -4.80
N PRO A 308 -2.17 -11.09 -5.66
CA PRO A 308 -2.58 -11.08 -7.05
C PRO A 308 -4.10 -11.20 -7.22
N ASN A 309 -4.65 -10.57 -8.27
CA ASN A 309 -6.04 -10.75 -8.65
C ASN A 309 -6.17 -11.83 -9.73
N ILE A 310 -6.58 -13.02 -9.29
CA ILE A 310 -6.78 -14.19 -10.14
C ILE A 310 -8.13 -14.83 -9.86
N ASP A 311 -8.69 -15.54 -10.83
CA ASP A 311 -10.05 -16.07 -10.75
C ASP A 311 -10.22 -17.12 -9.65
N GLU A 312 -9.16 -17.84 -9.28
CA GLU A 312 -9.20 -18.91 -8.29
C GLU A 312 -9.34 -18.41 -6.85
N PHE A 313 -9.04 -17.14 -6.58
CA PHE A 313 -8.99 -16.59 -5.23
C PHE A 313 -9.75 -15.28 -5.12
N GLU A 314 -10.46 -15.11 -4.00
CA GLU A 314 -10.98 -13.80 -3.60
C GLU A 314 -9.82 -12.83 -3.34
N GLU A 315 -10.07 -11.54 -3.53
CA GLU A 315 -9.10 -10.47 -3.25
C GLU A 315 -8.55 -10.61 -1.83
N TYR A 316 -7.23 -10.41 -1.65
CA TYR A 316 -6.52 -10.52 -0.36
C TYR A 316 -6.55 -11.90 0.31
N LYS A 317 -7.04 -12.95 -0.36
CA LYS A 317 -7.03 -14.31 0.19
C LYS A 317 -5.72 -15.04 -0.10
N LEU A 318 -5.06 -14.71 -1.21
CA LEU A 318 -3.77 -15.26 -1.60
C LEU A 318 -2.70 -14.18 -1.52
N TRP A 319 -1.59 -14.52 -0.88
CA TRP A 319 -0.38 -13.71 -0.85
C TRP A 319 0.80 -14.52 -1.37
N ILE A 320 1.61 -13.92 -2.23
CA ILE A 320 2.84 -14.50 -2.76
C ILE A 320 3.98 -13.55 -2.42
N PHE A 321 5.09 -14.09 -1.95
CA PHE A 321 6.28 -13.31 -1.66
C PHE A 321 7.44 -13.71 -2.57
N PHE A 322 8.22 -12.70 -2.95
CA PHE A 322 9.23 -12.80 -3.99
C PHE A 322 10.58 -12.33 -3.46
N ASP A 323 11.61 -12.95 -4.02
CA ASP A 323 12.98 -12.51 -3.87
C ASP A 323 13.17 -11.17 -4.59
N ARG A 324 13.71 -10.18 -3.88
CA ARG A 324 13.88 -8.83 -4.39
C ARG A 324 14.88 -8.74 -5.52
N GLU A 325 15.96 -9.51 -5.50
CA GLU A 325 17.01 -9.40 -6.53
C GLU A 325 16.58 -10.07 -7.84
N THR A 326 15.97 -11.25 -7.73
CA THR A 326 15.66 -12.10 -8.89
C THR A 326 14.22 -11.99 -9.38
N GLY A 327 13.31 -11.44 -8.55
CA GLY A 327 11.87 -11.38 -8.79
C GLY A 327 11.20 -12.76 -8.79
N GLY A 328 11.91 -13.82 -8.37
CA GLY A 328 11.39 -15.18 -8.32
C GLY A 328 10.50 -15.42 -7.09
N PRO A 329 9.42 -16.22 -7.19
CA PRO A 329 8.59 -16.54 -6.05
C PRO A 329 9.35 -17.38 -5.03
N LEU A 330 9.30 -16.97 -3.76
CA LEU A 330 9.88 -17.70 -2.63
C LEU A 330 8.83 -18.60 -1.97
N GLY A 331 7.58 -18.16 -1.93
CA GLY A 331 6.49 -18.90 -1.34
C GLY A 331 5.15 -18.21 -1.49
N LYS A 332 4.10 -18.88 -1.03
CA LYS A 332 2.75 -18.34 -0.97
C LYS A 332 2.07 -18.71 0.35
N ILE A 333 1.07 -17.92 0.70
CA ILE A 333 0.18 -18.13 1.83
C ILE A 333 -1.26 -17.96 1.35
N ILE A 334 -2.12 -18.92 1.69
CA ILE A 334 -3.56 -18.83 1.46
C ILE A 334 -4.23 -18.62 2.81
N LEU A 335 -4.90 -17.48 2.94
CA LEU A 335 -5.68 -17.14 4.11
C LEU A 335 -7.05 -17.81 4.05
N ASN A 336 -7.57 -18.16 5.20
CA ASN A 336 -8.90 -18.76 5.34
C ASN A 336 -10.04 -17.77 5.00
N ARG A 337 -9.75 -16.47 4.98
CA ARG A 337 -10.62 -15.38 4.56
C ARG A 337 -9.80 -14.26 3.90
N PRO A 338 -10.43 -13.38 3.09
CA PRO A 338 -9.81 -12.14 2.63
C PRO A 338 -9.23 -11.33 3.78
N SER A 339 -7.93 -11.00 3.76
CA SER A 339 -7.34 -10.09 4.74
C SER A 339 -6.17 -9.33 4.13
N ARG A 340 -6.21 -8.01 4.22
CA ARG A 340 -5.12 -7.16 3.71
C ARG A 340 -3.97 -7.24 4.70
N LEU A 341 -2.85 -7.82 4.27
CA LEU A 341 -1.60 -7.81 5.01
C LEU A 341 -0.96 -6.42 4.86
N VAL A 342 -0.41 -5.92 5.96
CA VAL A 342 0.18 -4.58 6.06
C VAL A 342 1.59 -4.62 6.63
N TYR A 343 1.99 -5.74 7.23
CA TYR A 343 3.30 -5.85 7.87
C TYR A 343 3.74 -7.29 8.04
N LYS A 344 5.06 -7.50 7.98
CA LYS A 344 5.71 -8.74 8.39
C LYS A 344 7.05 -8.47 9.06
N SER A 345 7.24 -9.07 10.23
CA SER A 345 8.52 -9.09 10.95
C SER A 345 8.73 -10.43 11.62
N ASP A 346 9.94 -10.95 11.55
CA ASP A 346 10.27 -12.32 11.94
C ASP A 346 9.29 -13.33 11.28
N ASN A 347 8.56 -14.08 12.10
CA ASN A 347 7.54 -15.04 11.68
C ASN A 347 6.11 -14.48 11.86
N ILE A 348 5.93 -13.19 12.13
CA ILE A 348 4.61 -12.61 12.40
C ILE A 348 4.15 -11.79 11.19
N LEU A 349 3.00 -12.16 10.64
CA LEU A 349 2.24 -11.32 9.71
C LEU A 349 1.15 -10.58 10.46
N VAL A 350 0.94 -9.33 10.10
CA VAL A 350 -0.21 -8.55 10.54
C VAL A 350 -1.05 -8.18 9.34
N GLY A 351 -2.35 -8.44 9.45
CA GLY A 351 -3.32 -7.98 8.49
C GLY A 351 -4.63 -7.64 9.16
N TYR A 352 -5.58 -7.18 8.36
CA TYR A 352 -6.91 -6.85 8.81
C TYR A 352 -7.98 -7.33 7.84
N SER A 353 -9.16 -7.61 8.39
CA SER A 353 -10.36 -8.00 7.64
C SER A 353 -11.53 -7.14 8.11
N GLN A 354 -12.38 -6.73 7.18
CA GLN A 354 -13.67 -6.13 7.54
C GLN A 354 -14.74 -7.23 7.65
N VAL A 355 -15.43 -7.28 8.78
CA VAL A 355 -16.51 -8.23 9.06
C VAL A 355 -17.67 -7.46 9.69
N ASN A 356 -18.82 -7.39 9.04
CA ASN A 356 -20.04 -6.75 9.56
C ASN A 356 -19.80 -5.30 10.07
N ASN A 357 -19.13 -4.47 9.28
CA ASN A 357 -18.74 -3.08 9.64
C ASN A 357 -17.80 -2.95 10.85
N LYS A 358 -17.13 -4.05 11.24
CA LYS A 358 -16.04 -4.04 12.23
C LYS A 358 -14.75 -4.42 11.55
N THR A 359 -13.64 -3.89 12.04
CA THR A 359 -12.33 -4.30 11.58
C THR A 359 -11.74 -5.27 12.58
N GLU A 360 -11.38 -6.45 12.10
CA GLU A 360 -10.66 -7.44 12.87
C GLU A 360 -9.18 -7.38 12.48
N ILE A 361 -8.34 -7.08 13.46
CA ILE A 361 -6.89 -7.13 13.31
C ILE A 361 -6.44 -8.55 13.66
N ILE A 362 -5.65 -9.12 12.77
CA ILE A 362 -5.24 -10.53 12.83
C ILE A 362 -3.72 -10.57 12.75
N ALA A 363 -3.10 -11.12 13.79
CA ALA A 363 -1.69 -11.49 13.77
C ALA A 363 -1.55 -12.99 13.51
N PHE A 364 -0.79 -13.35 12.49
CA PHE A 364 -0.54 -14.74 12.10
C PHE A 364 0.92 -15.09 12.37
N GLU A 365 1.16 -16.30 12.89
CA GLU A 365 2.50 -16.89 12.89
C GLU A 365 2.69 -17.73 11.62
N ILE A 366 3.78 -17.50 10.88
CA ILE A 366 4.20 -18.28 9.71
C ILE A 366 5.15 -19.38 10.17
N ASN A 367 4.90 -20.63 9.74
CA ASN A 367 5.75 -21.79 9.99
C ASN A 367 6.37 -22.34 8.70
#